data_AF-A0A8T2QMK0-F1
#
_entry.id   AF-A0A8T2QMK0-F1
#
_cell.length_a   1.000
_cell.length_b   1.000
_cell.length_c   1.000
_cell.angle_alpha   90.00
_cell.angle_beta   90.00
_cell.angle_gamma   90.00
#
_symmetry.space_group_name_H-M   'P 1'
#
loop_
_entity.id
_entity.type
_entity.pdbx_description
1 polymer ?
#
loop_
_entity_poly.entity_id
_entity_poly.type
_entity_poly.pdbx_seq_one_letter_code
_entity_poly.pdbx_strand_id
1 'polypeptide(L)'
;MNSIRRRFPEVPVSRSYKGQAPDTRLRVSLQMGIMLSPLHRISVRFLQMMVVAELMNMSKVLLSMASADSTCQNVCGDVPVMYPFGTGSGCGNKVFEKYVSCNNGKLLLHTPTGQYQVQRIDYTNNLLILQDPKMSTCENMQGSSNFGLPVDAPFSIVGDTFVLLNCLSTSMLYNGLSSLCDPAGTNICQSLYSCSSVSQLGLEVNAPTSSCCVYTNPQLSSPPYELNLQLLQCSSYTSIYSFGPEYGSGGDGSDPAAANAYPNPSSWSYGIALKFYYDETAYYSSCKACEQSNGVCAYNVYGFVCVCSAGVNTTTRCLGDGMNNAVGEESFRNRALELTGLIALLLDIFYSFL
;
A
#
# COMPACT_ATOMS: atom_id res chain seq x y z
N MET A 1 38.00 -6.44 -72.06
CA MET A 1 39.13 -5.98 -72.89
C MET A 1 39.05 -4.46 -73.01
N ASN A 2 40.21 -3.78 -72.91
CA ASN A 2 40.58 -2.38 -73.26
C ASN A 2 39.50 -1.26 -73.22
N SER A 3 39.62 -0.16 -72.44
CA SER A 3 40.74 0.80 -72.22
C SER A 3 40.88 1.89 -73.29
N ILE A 4 40.78 3.16 -72.86
CA ILE A 4 41.41 4.44 -73.31
C ILE A 4 40.94 5.49 -72.26
N ARG A 5 41.71 6.18 -71.39
CA ARG A 5 43.10 6.68 -71.31
C ARG A 5 43.30 8.14 -71.83
N ARG A 6 43.27 9.10 -70.90
CA ARG A 6 44.03 10.38 -70.85
C ARG A 6 44.45 10.52 -69.37
N ARG A 7 45.71 10.50 -68.91
CA ARG A 7 47.04 10.98 -69.35
C ARG A 7 47.25 12.50 -69.21
N PHE A 8 47.85 12.89 -68.08
CA PHE A 8 48.66 14.09 -67.85
C PHE A 8 49.96 13.66 -67.10
N PRO A 9 51.06 14.43 -67.13
CA PRO A 9 52.43 13.87 -67.07
C PRO A 9 53.16 13.89 -65.70
N GLU A 10 54.28 13.15 -65.68
CA GLU A 10 55.32 12.93 -64.65
C GLU A 10 56.27 14.17 -64.50
N VAL A 11 56.73 14.59 -63.29
CA VAL A 11 57.82 14.08 -62.39
C VAL A 11 59.25 14.33 -62.94
N PRO A 12 60.16 15.03 -62.22
CA PRO A 12 61.22 14.43 -61.34
C PRO A 12 61.35 15.10 -59.93
N VAL A 13 61.70 14.46 -58.80
CA VAL A 13 62.91 13.67 -58.38
C VAL A 13 64.12 14.60 -58.10
N SER A 14 64.74 14.73 -56.90
CA SER A 14 65.46 13.71 -56.09
C SER A 14 65.90 14.18 -54.67
N ARG A 15 66.16 13.23 -53.73
CA ARG A 15 67.32 13.04 -52.78
C ARG A 15 68.05 14.24 -52.06
N SER A 16 68.77 14.10 -50.93
CA SER A 16 68.87 13.10 -49.83
C SER A 16 69.85 13.59 -48.71
N TYR A 17 69.60 13.19 -47.46
CA TYR A 17 70.49 13.04 -46.26
C TYR A 17 71.92 13.63 -46.17
N LYS A 18 72.17 14.40 -45.09
CA LYS A 18 73.25 14.29 -44.04
C LYS A 18 73.23 15.56 -43.16
N GLY A 19 73.51 15.56 -41.85
CA GLY A 19 73.77 14.48 -40.88
C GLY A 19 74.16 15.04 -39.48
N GLN A 20 74.33 14.15 -38.50
CA GLN A 20 75.07 14.29 -37.21
C GLN A 20 74.78 15.44 -36.20
N ALA A 21 74.46 15.03 -34.96
CA ALA A 21 74.56 15.80 -33.70
C ALA A 21 76.02 15.80 -33.15
N PRO A 22 76.40 16.42 -32.00
CA PRO A 22 75.62 17.04 -30.89
C PRO A 22 76.17 18.47 -30.50
N ASP A 23 76.04 19.09 -29.31
CA ASP A 23 75.48 18.73 -27.99
C ASP A 23 75.11 19.96 -27.09
N THR A 24 74.51 19.69 -25.93
CA THR A 24 74.48 20.48 -24.66
C THR A 24 73.80 21.86 -24.58
N ARG A 25 72.69 21.85 -23.84
CA ARG A 25 72.24 22.82 -22.80
C ARG A 25 72.15 24.33 -23.14
N LEU A 26 70.90 24.83 -23.18
CA LEU A 26 70.33 25.63 -22.08
C LEU A 26 68.79 25.62 -22.13
N ARG A 27 68.11 25.48 -20.98
CA ARG A 27 66.65 25.70 -20.87
C ARG A 27 66.39 27.13 -20.41
N VAL A 28 65.51 27.85 -21.10
CA VAL A 28 64.74 28.96 -20.52
C VAL A 28 63.29 28.79 -20.94
N SER A 29 62.40 28.62 -19.96
CA SER A 29 60.96 28.47 -20.17
C SER A 29 60.28 29.75 -19.72
N LEU A 30 59.69 30.51 -20.63
CA LEU A 30 58.76 31.59 -20.28
C LEU A 30 57.34 31.02 -20.22
N GLN A 31 56.80 30.87 -19.00
CA GLN A 31 55.36 30.77 -18.78
C GLN A 31 54.88 32.07 -18.12
N MET A 32 54.03 32.80 -18.83
CA MET A 32 53.47 34.07 -18.37
C MET A 32 52.17 33.80 -17.60
N GLY A 33 52.28 33.45 -16.33
CA GLY A 33 51.15 33.15 -15.46
C GLY A 33 50.39 34.41 -15.02
N ILE A 34 49.07 34.45 -15.25
CA ILE A 34 48.21 35.54 -14.79
C ILE A 34 48.06 35.46 -13.27
N MET A 35 48.72 36.40 -12.57
CA MET A 35 48.67 36.53 -11.10
C MET A 35 47.32 37.12 -10.65
N LEU A 36 46.27 36.29 -10.61
CA LEU A 36 45.03 36.62 -9.90
C LEU A 36 45.24 36.54 -8.38
N SER A 37 44.80 37.59 -7.67
CA SER A 37 45.03 37.78 -6.25
C SER A 37 44.42 36.66 -5.38
N PRO A 38 45.01 36.35 -4.20
CA PRO A 38 44.55 35.25 -3.35
C PRO A 38 43.10 35.44 -2.88
N LEU A 39 42.65 36.68 -2.68
CA LEU A 39 41.26 37.00 -2.34
C LEU A 39 40.27 36.57 -3.43
N HIS A 40 40.63 36.70 -4.71
CA HIS A 40 39.76 36.31 -5.82
C HIS A 40 39.66 34.79 -5.98
N ARG A 41 40.77 34.07 -5.72
CA ARG A 41 40.77 32.59 -5.66
C ARG A 41 39.90 32.07 -4.51
N ILE A 42 39.88 32.76 -3.37
CA ILE A 42 39.02 32.42 -2.22
C ILE A 42 37.54 32.68 -2.57
N SER A 43 37.18 33.84 -3.15
CA SER A 43 35.78 34.13 -3.51
C SER A 43 35.21 33.16 -4.53
N VAL A 44 36.00 32.73 -5.53
CA VAL A 44 35.56 31.72 -6.51
C VAL A 44 35.31 30.36 -5.83
N ARG A 45 36.19 29.92 -4.91
CA ARG A 45 35.98 28.67 -4.16
C ARG A 45 34.75 28.72 -3.25
N PHE A 46 34.47 29.85 -2.60
CA PHE A 46 33.23 30.00 -1.83
C PHE A 46 31.98 29.93 -2.72
N LEU A 47 31.98 30.58 -3.89
CA LEU A 47 30.87 30.51 -4.83
C LEU A 47 30.65 29.08 -5.35
N GLN A 48 31.74 28.35 -5.67
CA GLN A 48 31.69 26.94 -6.08
C GLN A 48 31.10 26.04 -4.99
N MET A 49 31.52 26.21 -3.72
CA MET A 49 30.97 25.43 -2.60
C MET A 49 29.47 25.67 -2.40
N MET A 50 28.99 26.90 -2.60
CA MET A 50 27.56 27.24 -2.54
C MET A 50 26.78 26.53 -3.67
N VAL A 51 27.28 26.55 -4.90
CA VAL A 51 26.65 25.85 -6.04
C VAL A 51 26.61 24.34 -5.82
N VAL A 52 27.69 23.74 -5.29
CA VAL A 52 27.71 22.29 -4.97
C VAL A 52 26.75 21.98 -3.82
N ALA A 53 26.60 22.84 -2.82
CA ALA A 53 25.61 22.67 -1.75
C ALA A 53 24.16 22.68 -2.29
N GLU A 54 23.83 23.60 -3.20
CA GLU A 54 22.50 23.64 -3.84
C GLU A 54 22.26 22.43 -4.75
N LEU A 55 23.27 21.98 -5.52
CA LEU A 55 23.17 20.75 -6.32
C LEU A 55 22.98 19.50 -5.44
N MET A 56 23.67 19.41 -4.30
CA MET A 56 23.43 18.36 -3.31
C MET A 56 22.04 18.48 -2.66
N ASN A 57 21.48 19.68 -2.54
CA ASN A 57 20.12 19.89 -2.05
C ASN A 57 19.07 19.44 -3.09
N MET A 58 19.27 19.77 -4.37
CA MET A 58 18.45 19.29 -5.48
C MET A 58 18.51 17.76 -5.63
N SER A 59 19.66 17.13 -5.38
CA SER A 59 19.76 15.66 -5.37
C SER A 59 18.91 15.01 -4.25
N LYS A 60 18.82 15.64 -3.06
CA LYS A 60 17.94 15.20 -1.97
C LYS A 60 16.46 15.34 -2.35
N VAL A 61 16.10 16.38 -3.09
CA VAL A 61 14.74 16.56 -3.61
C VAL A 61 14.39 15.44 -4.61
N LEU A 62 15.29 15.07 -5.53
CA LEU A 62 15.06 13.90 -6.41
C LEU A 62 15.01 12.57 -5.65
N LEU A 63 15.86 12.37 -4.62
CA LEU A 63 15.80 11.19 -3.75
C LEU A 63 14.50 11.11 -2.95
N SER A 64 13.90 12.24 -2.57
CA SER A 64 12.57 12.31 -1.95
C SER A 64 11.42 11.97 -2.91
N MET A 65 11.66 11.94 -4.22
CA MET A 65 10.71 11.47 -5.24
C MET A 65 10.87 9.97 -5.54
N ALA A 66 12.00 9.38 -5.12
CA ALA A 66 12.28 7.95 -5.27
C ALA A 66 11.69 7.09 -4.14
N SER A 67 11.12 7.68 -3.09
CA SER A 67 10.37 6.98 -2.04
C SER A 67 8.87 6.84 -2.36
N ALA A 68 8.59 6.45 -3.60
CA ALA A 68 7.28 5.93 -4.03
C ALA A 68 7.47 4.51 -4.59
N ASP A 69 8.14 3.65 -3.81
CA ASP A 69 8.17 2.22 -4.10
C ASP A 69 6.80 1.60 -3.81
N SER A 70 5.92 1.70 -4.81
CA SER A 70 4.83 0.76 -4.99
C SER A 70 4.55 0.61 -6.48
N THR A 71 5.48 -0.08 -7.17
CA THR A 71 5.05 -0.88 -8.33
C THR A 71 3.89 -1.74 -7.84
N CYS A 72 2.69 -1.60 -8.44
CA CYS A 72 1.47 -2.23 -7.89
C CYS A 72 1.72 -3.69 -7.52
N GLN A 73 1.46 -4.04 -6.25
CA GLN A 73 1.75 -5.36 -5.70
C GLN A 73 0.46 -6.17 -5.58
N ASN A 74 0.54 -7.49 -5.74
CA ASN A 74 -0.57 -8.43 -5.56
C ASN A 74 -0.68 -8.95 -4.11
N VAL A 75 0.11 -8.41 -3.17
CA VAL A 75 0.16 -8.79 -1.76
C VAL A 75 0.47 -7.54 -0.93
N CYS A 76 -0.10 -7.46 0.28
CA CYS A 76 0.26 -6.49 1.30
C CYS A 76 0.53 -7.22 2.62
N GLY A 77 1.82 -7.41 2.95
CA GLY A 77 2.24 -8.27 4.05
C GLY A 77 1.86 -9.73 3.75
N ASP A 78 0.96 -10.29 4.55
CA ASP A 78 0.42 -11.65 4.37
C ASP A 78 -0.92 -11.68 3.62
N VAL A 79 -1.51 -10.52 3.31
CA VAL A 79 -2.85 -10.41 2.69
C VAL A 79 -2.71 -10.32 1.16
N PRO A 80 -3.22 -11.28 0.37
CA PRO A 80 -3.29 -11.15 -1.08
C PRO A 80 -4.23 -10.00 -1.48
N VAL A 81 -3.79 -9.16 -2.42
CA VAL A 81 -4.52 -7.99 -2.93
C VAL A 81 -4.72 -8.14 -4.44
N MET A 82 -5.91 -8.58 -4.80
CA MET A 82 -6.45 -8.69 -6.16
C MET A 82 -7.55 -7.65 -6.38
N TYR A 83 -7.93 -7.45 -7.64
CA TYR A 83 -9.02 -6.55 -8.02
C TYR A 83 -10.34 -6.92 -7.30
N PRO A 84 -11.15 -5.94 -6.82
CA PRO A 84 -11.09 -4.50 -7.11
C PRO A 84 -10.12 -3.69 -6.24
N PHE A 85 -9.47 -4.31 -5.24
CA PHE A 85 -8.56 -3.61 -4.34
C PHE A 85 -7.18 -3.38 -4.98
N GLY A 86 -6.40 -2.47 -4.38
CA GLY A 86 -5.03 -2.16 -4.80
C GLY A 86 -4.16 -1.80 -3.59
N THR A 87 -2.85 -1.94 -3.72
CA THR A 87 -1.91 -1.66 -2.63
C THR A 87 -1.52 -0.18 -2.50
N GLY A 88 -1.73 0.63 -3.54
CA GLY A 88 -1.36 2.04 -3.58
C GLY A 88 -2.12 2.82 -4.64
N SER A 89 -1.75 4.10 -4.79
CA SER A 89 -2.41 5.01 -5.74
C SER A 89 -2.25 4.52 -7.18
N GLY A 90 -3.34 4.55 -7.95
CA GLY A 90 -3.40 4.02 -9.31
C GLY A 90 -3.50 2.49 -9.42
N CYS A 91 -3.50 1.73 -8.32
CA CYS A 91 -3.66 0.27 -8.34
C CYS A 91 -5.11 -0.16 -8.11
N GLY A 92 -5.52 -1.30 -8.67
CA GLY A 92 -6.87 -1.86 -8.51
C GLY A 92 -7.95 -1.06 -9.26
N ASN A 93 -9.11 -0.87 -8.63
CA ASN A 93 -10.21 -0.04 -9.12
C ASN A 93 -10.20 1.34 -8.42
N LYS A 94 -10.29 2.41 -9.21
CA LYS A 94 -10.30 3.81 -8.74
C LYS A 94 -11.34 4.13 -7.66
N VAL A 95 -12.47 3.42 -7.63
CA VAL A 95 -13.50 3.60 -6.59
C VAL A 95 -12.96 3.21 -5.19
N PHE A 96 -12.05 2.24 -5.13
CA PHE A 96 -11.51 1.69 -3.88
C PHE A 96 -10.23 2.37 -3.40
N GLU A 97 -9.51 3.11 -4.26
CA GLU A 97 -8.26 3.83 -3.93
C GLU A 97 -8.38 4.71 -2.66
N LYS A 98 -9.52 5.40 -2.49
CA LYS A 98 -9.78 6.27 -1.33
C LYS A 98 -10.12 5.51 -0.05
N TYR A 99 -10.43 4.22 -0.13
CA TYR A 99 -10.84 3.41 1.01
C TYR A 99 -9.80 2.38 1.42
N VAL A 100 -9.03 1.80 0.51
CA VAL A 100 -8.09 0.72 0.83
C VAL A 100 -6.67 1.07 0.37
N SER A 101 -5.71 0.93 1.27
CA SER A 101 -4.28 1.16 0.99
C SER A 101 -3.38 0.19 1.75
N CYS A 102 -2.25 -0.20 1.17
CA CYS A 102 -1.18 -0.88 1.90
C CYS A 102 -0.24 0.14 2.55
N ASN A 103 0.09 -0.03 3.83
CA ASN A 103 1.10 0.77 4.51
C ASN A 103 1.91 -0.12 5.47
N ASN A 104 3.24 -0.14 5.32
CA ASN A 104 4.17 -0.96 6.12
C ASN A 104 3.75 -2.46 6.19
N GLY A 105 3.32 -3.03 5.06
CA GLY A 105 2.84 -4.42 4.99
C GLY A 105 1.49 -4.67 5.67
N LYS A 106 0.75 -3.63 6.06
CA LYS A 106 -0.61 -3.74 6.61
C LYS A 106 -1.61 -3.15 5.63
N LEU A 107 -2.62 -3.94 5.26
CA LEU A 107 -3.73 -3.46 4.46
C LEU A 107 -4.74 -2.76 5.38
N LEU A 108 -5.08 -1.52 5.06
CA LEU A 108 -5.90 -0.64 5.89
C LEU A 108 -7.15 -0.20 5.14
N LEU A 109 -8.32 -0.26 5.80
CA LEU A 109 -9.54 0.42 5.38
C LEU A 109 -9.65 1.78 6.07
N HIS A 110 -9.83 2.84 5.28
CA HIS A 110 -10.06 4.21 5.74
C HIS A 110 -11.56 4.50 5.85
N THR A 111 -11.98 5.08 6.97
CA THR A 111 -13.36 5.46 7.25
C THR A 111 -13.42 6.83 7.93
N PRO A 112 -14.62 7.45 8.07
CA PRO A 112 -14.78 8.68 8.85
C PRO A 112 -14.45 8.50 10.35
N THR A 113 -14.49 7.27 10.87
CA THR A 113 -14.28 6.97 12.30
C THR A 113 -12.87 6.50 12.64
N GLY A 114 -12.08 6.11 11.63
CA GLY A 114 -10.68 5.69 11.81
C GLY A 114 -10.15 4.82 10.68
N GLN A 115 -9.00 4.22 10.94
CA GLN A 115 -8.33 3.24 10.07
C GLN A 115 -8.40 1.86 10.70
N TYR A 116 -8.88 0.88 9.95
CA TYR A 116 -9.08 -0.49 10.41
C TYR A 116 -8.20 -1.46 9.62
N GLN A 117 -7.55 -2.39 10.30
CA GLN A 117 -6.70 -3.36 9.61
C GLN A 117 -7.57 -4.42 8.94
N VAL A 118 -7.38 -4.63 7.64
CA VAL A 118 -7.95 -5.78 6.94
C VAL A 118 -7.17 -7.03 7.36
N GLN A 119 -7.85 -8.00 7.95
CA GLN A 119 -7.25 -9.30 8.26
C GLN A 119 -7.18 -10.21 7.03
N ARG A 120 -8.27 -10.28 6.27
CA ARG A 120 -8.43 -11.17 5.11
C ARG A 120 -9.46 -10.65 4.13
N ILE A 121 -9.30 -11.04 2.88
CA ILE A 121 -10.26 -10.79 1.79
C ILE A 121 -10.70 -12.14 1.23
N ASP A 122 -12.00 -12.37 1.19
CA ASP A 122 -12.64 -13.51 0.54
C ASP A 122 -13.26 -13.03 -0.78
N TYR A 123 -12.50 -13.20 -1.86
CA TYR A 123 -12.91 -12.88 -3.23
C TYR A 123 -13.98 -13.84 -3.80
N THR A 124 -14.28 -14.96 -3.12
CA THR A 124 -15.34 -15.88 -3.56
C THR A 124 -16.70 -15.41 -3.09
N ASN A 125 -16.78 -14.94 -1.84
CA ASN A 125 -18.01 -14.43 -1.23
C ASN A 125 -18.16 -12.90 -1.29
N ASN A 126 -17.14 -12.21 -1.83
CA ASN A 126 -16.96 -10.76 -1.80
C ASN A 126 -17.01 -10.18 -0.37
N LEU A 127 -16.29 -10.81 0.57
CA LEU A 127 -16.21 -10.36 1.97
C LEU A 127 -14.82 -9.80 2.31
N LEU A 128 -14.80 -8.68 3.01
CA LEU A 128 -13.64 -7.97 3.54
C LEU A 128 -13.74 -7.97 5.06
N ILE A 129 -12.79 -8.62 5.75
CA ILE A 129 -12.86 -8.83 7.19
C ILE A 129 -11.90 -7.88 7.90
N LEU A 130 -12.45 -7.04 8.77
CA LEU A 130 -11.70 -6.02 9.50
C LEU A 130 -11.44 -6.42 10.95
N GLN A 131 -10.28 -5.98 11.45
CA GLN A 131 -10.02 -5.83 12.88
C GLN A 131 -10.13 -4.35 13.26
N ASP A 132 -11.05 -4.04 14.19
CA ASP A 132 -10.95 -2.82 14.99
C ASP A 132 -10.06 -3.10 16.22
N PRO A 133 -8.91 -2.41 16.39
CA PRO A 133 -8.03 -2.58 17.53
C PRO A 133 -8.59 -2.03 18.86
N LYS A 134 -9.71 -1.30 18.83
CA LYS A 134 -10.42 -0.76 20.01
C LYS A 134 -11.70 -1.52 20.35
N MET A 135 -12.11 -2.47 19.51
CA MET A 135 -13.21 -3.37 19.80
C MET A 135 -12.81 -4.37 20.91
N SER A 136 -13.77 -4.79 21.72
CA SER A 136 -13.58 -5.83 22.73
C SER A 136 -13.64 -7.24 22.13
N THR A 137 -12.90 -8.18 22.73
CA THR A 137 -13.01 -9.62 22.50
C THR A 137 -13.04 -10.35 23.85
N CYS A 138 -13.25 -11.68 23.87
CA CYS A 138 -13.17 -12.42 25.13
C CYS A 138 -11.78 -12.36 25.81
N GLU A 139 -10.71 -12.16 25.04
CA GLU A 139 -9.34 -12.11 25.59
C GLU A 139 -8.98 -10.72 26.11
N ASN A 140 -9.53 -9.66 25.52
CA ASN A 140 -9.22 -8.27 25.86
C ASN A 140 -10.47 -7.39 25.69
N MET A 141 -10.99 -6.86 26.79
CA MET A 141 -12.14 -5.95 26.78
C MET A 141 -11.74 -4.55 27.20
N GLN A 142 -12.09 -3.55 26.41
CA GLN A 142 -11.58 -2.19 26.58
C GLN A 142 -12.58 -1.15 26.08
N GLY A 143 -12.41 0.10 26.51
CA GLY A 143 -13.21 1.22 26.01
C GLY A 143 -13.06 1.36 24.49
N SER A 144 -14.18 1.31 23.77
CA SER A 144 -14.21 1.37 22.30
C SER A 144 -14.53 2.78 21.81
N SER A 145 -14.20 3.08 20.55
CA SER A 145 -14.70 4.27 19.85
C SER A 145 -15.88 3.92 18.94
N ASN A 146 -16.59 4.95 18.48
CA ASN A 146 -17.59 4.81 17.42
C ASN A 146 -16.99 4.11 16.18
N PHE A 147 -17.82 3.37 15.46
CA PHE A 147 -17.46 2.72 14.20
C PHE A 147 -18.47 3.13 13.12
N GLY A 148 -18.00 3.53 11.95
CA GLY A 148 -18.83 4.08 10.88
C GLY A 148 -18.21 3.86 9.52
N LEU A 149 -19.03 3.58 8.50
CA LEU A 149 -18.57 3.40 7.11
C LEU A 149 -18.81 4.69 6.31
N PRO A 150 -17.97 5.02 5.31
CA PRO A 150 -18.23 6.14 4.43
C PRO A 150 -19.53 5.91 3.64
N VAL A 151 -20.37 6.95 3.57
CA VAL A 151 -21.73 6.89 2.99
C VAL A 151 -21.74 6.49 1.52
N ASP A 152 -20.68 6.85 0.80
CA ASP A 152 -20.47 6.61 -0.62
C ASP A 152 -19.57 5.38 -0.91
N ALA A 153 -19.21 4.62 0.13
CA ALA A 153 -18.33 3.47 -0.02
C ALA A 153 -19.11 2.24 -0.49
N PRO A 154 -18.51 1.41 -1.36
CA PRO A 154 -19.16 0.23 -1.91
C PRO A 154 -19.09 -0.97 -0.95
N PHE A 155 -19.46 -0.75 0.32
CA PHE A 155 -19.45 -1.75 1.39
C PHE A 155 -20.81 -1.80 2.10
N SER A 156 -21.21 -2.99 2.54
CA SER A 156 -22.32 -3.20 3.47
C SER A 156 -21.91 -4.21 4.55
N ILE A 157 -22.57 -4.18 5.70
CA ILE A 157 -22.36 -5.14 6.79
C ILE A 157 -23.29 -6.34 6.60
N VAL A 158 -22.75 -7.56 6.70
CA VAL A 158 -23.49 -8.78 6.37
C VAL A 158 -23.18 -9.89 7.36
N GLY A 159 -24.14 -10.19 8.24
CA GLY A 159 -24.08 -11.33 9.17
C GLY A 159 -23.37 -11.07 10.49
N ASP A 160 -22.75 -9.90 10.67
CA ASP A 160 -22.16 -9.49 11.95
C ASP A 160 -23.20 -9.36 13.06
N THR A 161 -22.91 -9.95 14.22
CA THR A 161 -23.63 -9.72 15.47
C THR A 161 -22.87 -8.67 16.29
N PHE A 162 -23.38 -7.44 16.30
CA PHE A 162 -22.87 -6.36 17.14
C PHE A 162 -23.43 -6.48 18.57
N VAL A 163 -22.56 -6.45 19.57
CA VAL A 163 -22.95 -6.47 20.98
C VAL A 163 -22.32 -5.29 21.70
N LEU A 164 -23.16 -4.47 22.32
CA LEU A 164 -22.77 -3.32 23.12
C LEU A 164 -22.58 -3.74 24.58
N LEU A 165 -21.50 -3.26 25.20
CA LEU A 165 -21.03 -3.70 26.51
C LEU A 165 -20.92 -2.52 27.48
N ASN A 166 -21.32 -2.76 28.73
CA ASN A 166 -21.30 -1.79 29.82
C ASN A 166 -22.03 -0.49 29.43
N CYS A 167 -23.31 -0.66 29.09
CA CYS A 167 -24.27 0.40 28.76
C CYS A 167 -25.02 0.88 30.00
N LEU A 168 -25.28 2.18 30.08
CA LEU A 168 -26.10 2.77 31.14
C LEU A 168 -27.58 2.37 30.99
N SER A 169 -28.25 2.13 32.12
CA SER A 169 -29.68 1.83 32.18
C SER A 169 -30.58 2.98 31.67
N THR A 170 -30.05 4.20 31.61
CA THR A 170 -30.69 5.39 31.02
C THR A 170 -30.63 5.42 29.50
N SER A 171 -29.93 4.47 28.85
CA SER A 171 -29.76 4.47 27.40
C SER A 171 -31.08 4.39 26.64
N MET A 172 -31.12 4.99 25.45
CA MET A 172 -32.23 4.83 24.50
C MET A 172 -32.42 3.39 24.04
N LEU A 173 -31.39 2.54 24.17
CA LEU A 173 -31.43 1.11 23.87
C LEU A 173 -32.57 0.39 24.61
N TYR A 174 -32.80 0.76 25.88
CA TYR A 174 -33.79 0.17 26.77
C TYR A 174 -35.08 0.98 26.89
N ASN A 175 -34.99 2.30 26.75
CA ASN A 175 -36.10 3.24 27.04
C ASN A 175 -36.76 3.84 25.78
N GLY A 176 -36.40 3.38 24.58
CA GLY A 176 -37.00 3.82 23.31
C GLY A 176 -38.40 3.25 23.06
N LEU A 177 -39.12 3.83 22.09
CA LEU A 177 -40.44 3.35 21.62
C LEU A 177 -40.38 1.92 21.05
N SER A 178 -39.19 1.47 20.66
CA SER A 178 -38.82 0.11 20.28
C SER A 178 -37.43 -0.17 20.86
N SER A 179 -37.26 -1.26 21.61
CA SER A 179 -35.93 -1.64 22.09
C SER A 179 -35.01 -1.92 20.90
N LEU A 180 -33.79 -1.39 20.98
CA LEU A 180 -32.72 -1.67 20.00
C LEU A 180 -31.84 -2.85 20.45
N CYS A 181 -32.26 -3.57 21.50
CA CYS A 181 -31.60 -4.77 21.99
C CYS A 181 -32.43 -6.01 21.63
N ASP A 182 -31.78 -7.06 21.16
CA ASP A 182 -32.41 -8.36 20.97
C ASP A 182 -32.76 -9.00 22.33
N PRO A 183 -34.04 -9.30 22.64
CA PRO A 183 -34.38 -10.10 23.82
C PRO A 183 -33.78 -11.52 23.78
N ALA A 184 -33.57 -12.09 22.58
CA ALA A 184 -32.92 -13.40 22.42
C ALA A 184 -31.39 -13.34 22.65
N GLY A 185 -30.80 -12.15 22.62
CA GLY A 185 -29.35 -11.92 22.77
C GLY A 185 -28.77 -12.24 24.15
N THR A 186 -29.62 -12.58 25.14
CA THR A 186 -29.23 -12.80 26.54
C THR A 186 -28.10 -13.82 26.70
N ASN A 187 -28.12 -14.93 25.94
CA ASN A 187 -27.10 -15.98 26.03
C ASN A 187 -25.72 -15.50 25.53
N ILE A 188 -25.69 -14.64 24.52
CA ILE A 188 -24.45 -14.04 23.98
C ILE A 188 -23.84 -13.11 25.03
N CYS A 189 -24.67 -12.26 25.64
CA CYS A 189 -24.27 -11.38 26.73
C CYS A 189 -23.75 -12.14 27.95
N GLN A 190 -24.44 -13.20 28.38
CA GLN A 190 -24.00 -14.04 29.50
C GLN A 190 -22.66 -14.71 29.21
N SER A 191 -22.48 -15.21 27.98
CA SER A 191 -21.22 -15.82 27.54
C SER A 191 -20.09 -14.79 27.56
N LEU A 192 -20.27 -13.60 26.98
CA LEU A 192 -19.27 -12.53 27.01
C LEU A 192 -18.91 -12.10 28.45
N TYR A 193 -19.90 -11.97 29.34
CA TYR A 193 -19.64 -11.59 30.74
C TYR A 193 -19.01 -12.72 31.59
N SER A 194 -18.93 -13.95 31.07
CA SER A 194 -18.13 -15.02 31.69
C SER A 194 -16.62 -14.90 31.39
N CYS A 195 -16.22 -14.11 30.40
CA CYS A 195 -14.81 -13.84 30.09
C CYS A 195 -14.15 -13.07 31.24
N SER A 196 -12.97 -13.52 31.70
CA SER A 196 -12.22 -12.86 32.78
C SER A 196 -11.79 -11.44 32.45
N SER A 197 -11.68 -11.11 31.16
CA SER A 197 -11.38 -9.77 30.65
C SER A 197 -12.47 -8.74 30.96
N VAL A 198 -13.70 -9.12 31.30
CA VAL A 198 -14.80 -8.18 31.58
C VAL A 198 -14.49 -7.22 32.75
N SER A 199 -13.58 -7.61 33.66
CA SER A 199 -13.07 -6.72 34.73
C SER A 199 -12.30 -5.51 34.21
N GLN A 200 -11.76 -5.57 32.99
CA GLN A 200 -11.10 -4.44 32.32
C GLN A 200 -12.11 -3.34 31.91
N LEU A 201 -13.40 -3.69 31.78
CA LEU A 201 -14.51 -2.73 31.62
C LEU A 201 -15.08 -2.25 32.97
N GLY A 202 -14.53 -2.68 34.11
CA GLY A 202 -15.03 -2.35 35.44
C GLY A 202 -16.27 -3.15 35.88
N LEU A 203 -16.54 -4.30 35.24
CA LEU A 203 -17.64 -5.21 35.60
C LEU A 203 -17.12 -6.45 36.34
N GLU A 204 -17.95 -7.05 37.18
CA GLU A 204 -17.64 -8.34 37.81
C GLU A 204 -17.81 -9.50 36.80
N VAL A 205 -17.02 -10.56 36.96
CA VAL A 205 -17.16 -11.76 36.12
C VAL A 205 -18.50 -12.44 36.44
N ASN A 206 -19.28 -12.73 35.40
CA ASN A 206 -20.69 -13.14 35.48
C ASN A 206 -21.63 -12.07 36.08
N ALA A 207 -21.32 -10.78 35.90
CA ALA A 207 -22.24 -9.69 36.22
C ALA A 207 -23.61 -9.84 35.49
N PRO A 208 -24.68 -9.22 36.01
CA PRO A 208 -25.98 -9.21 35.34
C PRO A 208 -25.89 -8.63 33.92
N THR A 209 -26.54 -9.29 32.97
CA THR A 209 -26.54 -8.90 31.54
C THR A 209 -27.31 -7.62 31.23
N SER A 210 -27.90 -6.94 32.22
CA SER A 210 -28.68 -5.71 32.07
C SER A 210 -27.90 -4.49 31.55
N SER A 211 -26.57 -4.56 31.51
CA SER A 211 -25.69 -3.57 30.89
C SER A 211 -25.12 -4.03 29.53
N CYS A 212 -25.60 -5.14 28.99
CA CYS A 212 -25.23 -5.70 27.69
C CYS A 212 -26.44 -5.73 26.73
N CYS A 213 -26.18 -5.46 25.45
CA CYS A 213 -27.22 -5.33 24.44
C CYS A 213 -26.73 -5.86 23.08
N VAL A 214 -27.34 -6.95 22.59
CA VAL A 214 -27.15 -7.38 21.19
C VAL A 214 -27.93 -6.41 20.30
N TYR A 215 -27.24 -5.66 19.44
CA TYR A 215 -27.78 -4.46 18.82
C TYR A 215 -28.51 -4.79 17.49
N THR A 216 -29.80 -4.46 17.41
CA THR A 216 -30.72 -4.91 16.35
C THR A 216 -31.21 -3.80 15.42
N ASN A 217 -30.48 -2.68 15.33
CA ASN A 217 -30.90 -1.56 14.50
C ASN A 217 -30.86 -1.91 12.99
N PRO A 218 -31.98 -1.93 12.26
CA PRO A 218 -32.00 -2.29 10.84
C PRO A 218 -31.27 -1.28 9.94
N GLN A 219 -30.93 -0.08 10.43
CA GLN A 219 -30.08 0.86 9.70
C GLN A 219 -28.62 0.40 9.64
N LEU A 220 -28.18 -0.57 10.45
CA LEU A 220 -26.84 -1.18 10.35
C LEU A 220 -26.59 -1.85 8.98
N SER A 221 -27.64 -2.18 8.21
CA SER A 221 -27.52 -2.75 6.86
C SER A 221 -27.64 -1.72 5.73
N SER A 222 -27.85 -0.44 6.03
CA SER A 222 -28.18 0.61 5.05
C SER A 222 -27.29 1.85 5.23
N PRO A 223 -26.63 2.38 4.19
CA PRO A 223 -25.85 3.62 4.31
C PRO A 223 -26.72 4.83 4.71
N PRO A 224 -26.23 5.76 5.56
CA PRO A 224 -24.94 5.75 6.24
C PRO A 224 -24.90 4.80 7.44
N TYR A 225 -23.86 3.96 7.50
CA TYR A 225 -23.62 3.12 8.67
C TYR A 225 -22.89 3.91 9.77
N GLU A 226 -23.48 4.01 10.96
CA GLU A 226 -22.83 4.58 12.15
C GLU A 226 -23.27 3.87 13.44
N LEU A 227 -22.29 3.36 14.20
CA LEU A 227 -22.42 2.86 15.56
C LEU A 227 -21.86 3.89 16.54
N ASN A 228 -22.73 4.70 17.12
CA ASN A 228 -22.36 5.81 18.00
C ASN A 228 -22.51 5.44 19.49
N LEU A 229 -21.42 4.95 20.09
CA LEU A 229 -21.41 4.44 21.47
C LEU A 229 -21.73 5.52 22.50
N GLN A 230 -21.26 6.75 22.26
CA GLN A 230 -21.51 7.89 23.14
C GLN A 230 -23.00 8.23 23.19
N LEU A 231 -23.66 8.27 22.02
CA LEU A 231 -25.10 8.50 21.91
C LEU A 231 -25.89 7.35 22.54
N LEU A 232 -25.46 6.10 22.34
CA LEU A 232 -26.04 4.90 22.93
C LEU A 232 -25.66 4.66 24.40
N GLN A 233 -24.85 5.53 25.00
CA GLN A 233 -24.38 5.45 26.40
C GLN A 233 -23.73 4.11 26.77
N CYS A 234 -22.90 3.56 25.88
CA CYS A 234 -22.16 2.31 26.10
C CYS A 234 -20.65 2.56 26.13
N SER A 235 -19.94 1.81 26.98
CA SER A 235 -18.49 1.98 27.15
C SER A 235 -17.68 1.27 26.07
N SER A 236 -18.22 0.20 25.49
CA SER A 236 -17.51 -0.67 24.55
C SER A 236 -18.47 -1.39 23.60
N TYR A 237 -17.93 -1.97 22.53
CA TYR A 237 -18.66 -2.93 21.69
C TYR A 237 -17.76 -4.10 21.27
N THR A 238 -18.41 -5.18 20.84
CA THR A 238 -17.81 -6.29 20.09
C THR A 238 -18.63 -6.57 18.83
N SER A 239 -17.98 -7.11 17.81
CA SER A 239 -18.59 -7.61 16.58
C SER A 239 -18.13 -9.04 16.34
N ILE A 240 -19.08 -9.92 16.05
CA ILE A 240 -18.87 -11.36 15.88
C ILE A 240 -19.44 -11.75 14.52
N TYR A 241 -18.58 -12.14 13.58
CA TYR A 241 -18.99 -12.57 12.24
C TYR A 241 -19.17 -14.08 12.12
N SER A 242 -18.74 -14.86 13.12
CA SER A 242 -19.04 -16.29 13.23
C SER A 242 -18.87 -16.78 14.67
N PHE A 243 -19.78 -17.62 15.13
CA PHE A 243 -19.71 -18.32 16.42
C PHE A 243 -18.94 -19.66 16.35
N GLY A 244 -18.28 -19.94 15.23
CA GLY A 244 -17.54 -21.20 15.01
C GLY A 244 -18.43 -22.39 14.62
N PRO A 245 -17.83 -23.55 14.30
CA PRO A 245 -18.55 -24.75 13.83
C PRO A 245 -19.32 -25.50 14.94
N GLU A 246 -19.01 -25.21 16.21
CA GLU A 246 -19.70 -25.79 17.36
C GLU A 246 -21.09 -25.17 17.57
N TYR A 247 -21.28 -23.93 17.11
CA TYR A 247 -22.58 -23.26 17.08
C TYR A 247 -23.54 -23.97 16.11
N GLY A 248 -24.73 -24.35 16.60
CA GLY A 248 -25.72 -25.12 15.85
C GLY A 248 -25.46 -26.64 15.80
N SER A 249 -24.36 -27.15 16.36
CA SER A 249 -24.07 -28.59 16.49
C SER A 249 -24.66 -29.23 17.77
N GLY A 250 -25.60 -28.53 18.42
CA GLY A 250 -26.15 -28.86 19.75
C GLY A 250 -27.13 -30.02 19.80
N GLY A 251 -26.62 -31.26 19.69
CA GLY A 251 -27.26 -32.47 20.22
C GLY A 251 -28.33 -33.17 19.36
N ASP A 252 -28.74 -34.35 19.83
CA ASP A 252 -29.71 -35.30 19.24
C ASP A 252 -31.18 -34.79 19.25
N GLY A 253 -31.39 -33.48 19.19
CA GLY A 253 -32.71 -32.84 19.39
C GLY A 253 -33.34 -33.08 20.79
N SER A 254 -32.65 -33.80 21.67
CA SER A 254 -33.15 -34.26 22.97
C SER A 254 -33.10 -33.21 24.07
N ASP A 255 -32.33 -32.13 23.87
CA ASP A 255 -32.25 -30.99 24.79
C ASP A 255 -32.40 -29.66 24.02
N PRO A 256 -33.58 -29.01 24.05
CA PRO A 256 -33.80 -27.73 23.39
C PRO A 256 -33.02 -26.56 24.01
N ALA A 257 -32.41 -26.72 25.19
CA ALA A 257 -31.49 -25.72 25.74
C ALA A 257 -30.09 -25.77 25.08
N ALA A 258 -29.66 -26.94 24.61
CA ALA A 258 -28.36 -27.11 23.96
C ALA A 258 -28.30 -26.52 22.53
N ALA A 259 -29.44 -26.48 21.83
CA ALA A 259 -29.53 -25.97 20.45
C ALA A 259 -29.19 -24.48 20.31
N ASN A 260 -29.31 -23.69 21.39
CA ASN A 260 -29.02 -22.25 21.44
C ASN A 260 -27.90 -21.91 22.44
N ALA A 261 -27.10 -22.90 22.84
CA ALA A 261 -25.85 -22.64 23.55
C ALA A 261 -24.85 -22.01 22.57
N TYR A 262 -24.29 -20.86 22.94
CA TYR A 262 -23.15 -20.28 22.25
C TYR A 262 -21.90 -20.78 22.98
N PRO A 263 -21.26 -21.87 22.53
CA PRO A 263 -20.18 -22.48 23.29
C PRO A 263 -18.96 -21.55 23.27
N ASN A 264 -18.27 -21.52 24.41
CA ASN A 264 -17.01 -20.80 24.70
C ASN A 264 -16.73 -19.54 23.85
N PRO A 265 -16.92 -18.32 24.38
CA PRO A 265 -16.62 -17.07 23.66
C PRO A 265 -15.18 -16.92 23.16
N SER A 266 -14.20 -17.63 23.73
CA SER A 266 -12.83 -17.67 23.19
C SER A 266 -12.71 -18.39 21.84
N SER A 267 -13.73 -19.14 21.41
CA SER A 267 -13.77 -19.84 20.11
C SER A 267 -14.38 -19.00 18.98
N TRP A 268 -14.99 -17.86 19.29
CA TRP A 268 -15.73 -17.06 18.32
C TRP A 268 -14.80 -16.25 17.42
N SER A 269 -15.26 -16.00 16.20
CA SER A 269 -14.56 -15.18 15.22
C SER A 269 -14.97 -13.71 15.37
N TYR A 270 -14.14 -12.96 16.10
CA TYR A 270 -14.27 -11.53 16.30
C TYR A 270 -13.77 -10.73 15.09
N GLY A 271 -14.52 -9.71 14.68
CA GLY A 271 -14.19 -8.84 13.56
C GLY A 271 -15.46 -8.25 12.93
N ILE A 272 -15.28 -7.47 11.87
CA ILE A 272 -16.40 -6.85 11.13
C ILE A 272 -16.36 -7.33 9.67
N ALA A 273 -17.42 -7.98 9.20
CA ALA A 273 -17.53 -8.59 7.88
C ALA A 273 -18.25 -7.68 6.88
N LEU A 274 -17.46 -6.94 6.10
CA LEU A 274 -17.99 -6.07 5.05
C LEU A 274 -18.15 -6.84 3.73
N LYS A 275 -19.36 -6.89 3.19
CA LYS A 275 -19.56 -7.26 1.79
C LYS A 275 -19.18 -6.10 0.89
N PHE A 276 -18.31 -6.33 -0.08
CA PHE A 276 -17.89 -5.32 -1.06
C PHE A 276 -18.57 -5.53 -2.41
N TYR A 277 -18.81 -4.43 -3.13
CA TYR A 277 -19.50 -4.41 -4.42
C TYR A 277 -18.67 -3.66 -5.45
N TYR A 278 -18.58 -4.18 -6.68
CA TYR A 278 -17.87 -3.49 -7.73
C TYR A 278 -18.50 -3.79 -9.09
N ASP A 279 -18.32 -2.86 -10.03
CA ASP A 279 -18.83 -3.02 -11.38
C ASP A 279 -17.89 -3.91 -12.19
N GLU A 280 -18.28 -5.17 -12.43
CA GLU A 280 -17.56 -6.11 -13.28
C GLU A 280 -17.54 -5.72 -14.77
N THR A 281 -18.24 -4.67 -15.22
CA THR A 281 -18.15 -4.23 -16.61
C THR A 281 -16.91 -3.37 -16.88
N ALA A 282 -16.41 -2.67 -15.86
CA ALA A 282 -15.27 -1.76 -15.98
C ALA A 282 -13.92 -2.49 -15.80
N TYR A 283 -13.35 -2.93 -16.93
CA TYR A 283 -12.02 -3.55 -17.05
C TYR A 283 -11.83 -4.95 -16.45
N TYR A 284 -12.86 -5.59 -15.87
CA TYR A 284 -12.76 -6.94 -15.30
C TYR A 284 -12.12 -7.97 -16.24
N SER A 285 -12.52 -8.00 -17.51
CA SER A 285 -11.98 -8.95 -18.49
C SER A 285 -10.49 -8.75 -18.78
N SER A 286 -10.05 -7.49 -18.92
CA SER A 286 -8.62 -7.14 -19.07
C SER A 286 -7.85 -7.40 -17.77
N CYS A 287 -8.44 -7.10 -16.62
CA CYS A 287 -7.82 -7.32 -15.33
C CYS A 287 -7.63 -8.81 -15.03
N LYS A 288 -8.65 -9.63 -15.24
CA LYS A 288 -8.57 -11.08 -15.12
C LYS A 288 -7.50 -11.69 -16.04
N ALA A 289 -7.35 -11.18 -17.25
CA ALA A 289 -6.28 -11.59 -18.16
C ALA A 289 -4.88 -11.13 -17.69
N CYS A 290 -4.80 -9.99 -17.01
CA CYS A 290 -3.59 -9.48 -16.38
C CYS A 290 -3.16 -10.34 -15.18
N GLU A 291 -4.07 -10.61 -14.25
CA GLU A 291 -3.84 -11.46 -13.07
C GLU A 291 -3.45 -12.90 -13.48
N GLN A 292 -4.09 -13.46 -14.52
CA GLN A 292 -3.71 -14.75 -15.12
C GLN A 292 -2.29 -14.78 -15.71
N SER A 293 -1.70 -13.62 -16.00
CA SER A 293 -0.33 -13.47 -16.49
C SER A 293 0.67 -13.02 -15.41
N ASN A 294 0.32 -13.17 -14.13
CA ASN A 294 1.07 -12.69 -12.97
C ASN A 294 1.34 -11.17 -12.98
N GLY A 295 0.46 -10.41 -13.64
CA GLY A 295 0.44 -8.95 -13.58
C GLY A 295 -0.53 -8.42 -12.51
N VAL A 296 -0.41 -7.14 -12.18
CA VAL A 296 -1.27 -6.45 -11.22
C VAL A 296 -2.10 -5.38 -11.94
N CYS A 297 -3.40 -5.37 -11.66
CA CYS A 297 -4.32 -4.42 -12.27
C CYS A 297 -4.11 -3.01 -11.74
N ALA A 298 -4.05 -2.04 -12.65
CA ALA A 298 -3.85 -0.63 -12.36
C ALA A 298 -4.61 0.25 -13.36
N TYR A 299 -4.59 1.55 -13.13
CA TYR A 299 -5.08 2.57 -14.04
C TYR A 299 -4.19 3.81 -14.00
N ASN A 300 -4.23 4.59 -15.07
CA ASN A 300 -3.66 5.93 -15.15
C ASN A 300 -4.67 6.89 -15.79
N VAL A 301 -4.23 8.10 -16.13
CA VAL A 301 -5.07 9.12 -16.79
C VAL A 301 -5.60 8.73 -18.17
N TYR A 302 -5.06 7.67 -18.78
CA TYR A 302 -5.44 7.15 -20.10
C TYR A 302 -6.31 5.88 -20.03
N GLY A 303 -6.48 5.26 -18.85
CA GLY A 303 -7.31 4.07 -18.66
C GLY A 303 -6.59 2.94 -17.92
N PHE A 304 -7.04 1.70 -18.15
CA PHE A 304 -6.49 0.48 -17.53
C PHE A 304 -5.06 0.18 -17.97
N VAL A 305 -4.26 -0.28 -17.03
CA VAL A 305 -2.87 -0.72 -17.20
C VAL A 305 -2.69 -2.06 -16.48
N CYS A 306 -2.10 -3.03 -17.17
CA CYS A 306 -1.56 -4.24 -16.57
C CYS A 306 -0.10 -3.99 -16.19
N VAL A 307 0.20 -3.97 -14.89
CA VAL A 307 1.56 -3.78 -14.35
C VAL A 307 2.26 -5.12 -14.29
N CYS A 308 3.43 -5.22 -14.92
CA CYS A 308 4.14 -6.48 -15.08
C CYS A 308 5.42 -6.50 -14.25
N SER A 309 5.59 -7.53 -13.42
CA SER A 309 6.78 -7.73 -12.58
C SER A 309 8.06 -7.94 -13.41
N ALA A 310 7.93 -8.52 -14.60
CA ALA A 310 8.96 -8.59 -15.61
C ALA A 310 8.42 -8.07 -16.96
N GLY A 311 9.18 -7.19 -17.62
CA GLY A 311 8.86 -6.67 -18.95
C GLY A 311 8.23 -5.27 -18.95
N VAL A 312 7.28 -5.04 -19.86
CA VAL A 312 6.67 -3.73 -20.12
C VAL A 312 5.19 -3.80 -19.79
N ASN A 313 4.68 -2.79 -19.07
CA ASN A 313 3.26 -2.66 -18.76
C ASN A 313 2.41 -2.63 -20.04
N THR A 314 1.29 -3.35 -20.05
CA THR A 314 0.41 -3.48 -21.21
C THR A 314 -1.02 -3.03 -20.90
N THR A 315 -1.94 -3.13 -21.86
CA THR A 315 -3.37 -2.83 -21.68
C THR A 315 -4.23 -4.09 -21.47
N THR A 316 -3.64 -5.29 -21.40
CA THR A 316 -4.40 -6.56 -21.31
C THR A 316 -3.73 -7.65 -20.49
N ARG A 317 -2.47 -8.01 -20.78
CA ARG A 317 -1.73 -9.09 -20.09
C ARG A 317 -0.22 -8.89 -20.18
N CYS A 318 0.51 -9.44 -19.24
CA CYS A 318 1.96 -9.53 -19.31
C CYS A 318 2.39 -10.56 -20.37
N LEU A 319 3.52 -10.29 -21.02
CA LEU A 319 4.09 -11.13 -22.07
C LEU A 319 5.37 -11.78 -21.54
N GLY A 320 5.33 -13.07 -21.22
CA GLY A 320 6.52 -13.76 -20.72
C GLY A 320 6.35 -15.24 -20.40
N ASP A 321 6.42 -16.09 -21.44
CA ASP A 321 7.12 -17.40 -21.34
C ASP A 321 7.54 -17.95 -22.72
N GLY A 322 7.98 -17.07 -23.63
CA GLY A 322 8.24 -17.44 -25.04
C GLY A 322 9.27 -16.61 -25.81
N MET A 323 9.86 -15.59 -25.20
CA MET A 323 10.98 -14.83 -25.77
C MET A 323 12.08 -14.64 -24.73
N ASN A 324 12.67 -15.76 -24.31
CA ASN A 324 13.96 -15.72 -23.63
C ASN A 324 15.01 -15.18 -24.62
N ASN A 325 15.84 -14.24 -24.14
CA ASN A 325 17.02 -13.67 -24.80
C ASN A 325 16.80 -12.64 -25.93
N ALA A 326 16.28 -11.45 -25.61
CA ALA A 326 16.88 -10.17 -26.01
C ALA A 326 16.19 -8.97 -25.31
N VAL A 327 16.93 -7.90 -25.05
CA VAL A 327 16.43 -6.59 -24.55
C VAL A 327 15.80 -6.61 -23.15
N GLY A 328 16.62 -6.87 -22.12
CA GLY A 328 16.23 -6.75 -20.69
C GLY A 328 17.24 -5.97 -19.85
N GLU A 329 18.52 -6.37 -19.84
CA GLU A 329 19.53 -5.83 -18.92
C GLU A 329 20.31 -4.60 -19.43
N GLU A 330 20.30 -4.30 -20.73
CA GLU A 330 21.13 -3.20 -21.26
C GLU A 330 20.54 -1.81 -21.02
N SER A 331 19.21 -1.66 -20.94
CA SER A 331 18.58 -0.32 -20.87
C SER A 331 18.87 0.41 -19.54
N PHE A 332 18.87 -0.31 -18.41
CA PHE A 332 19.14 0.29 -17.11
C PHE A 332 20.64 0.53 -16.88
N ARG A 333 21.49 -0.42 -17.30
CA ARG A 333 22.95 -0.29 -17.18
C ARG A 333 23.49 0.85 -18.06
N ASN A 334 22.98 1.01 -19.27
CA ASN A 334 23.44 2.07 -20.18
C ASN A 334 23.04 3.47 -19.70
N ARG A 335 21.83 3.65 -19.13
CA ARG A 335 21.42 4.95 -18.55
C ARG A 335 22.19 5.33 -17.29
N ALA A 336 22.55 4.35 -16.45
CA ALA A 336 23.44 4.58 -15.31
C ALA A 336 24.89 4.90 -15.74
N LEU A 337 25.38 4.25 -16.80
CA LEU A 337 26.71 4.53 -17.38
C LEU A 337 26.79 5.92 -18.02
N GLU A 338 25.76 6.37 -18.74
CA GLU A 338 25.75 7.74 -19.30
C GLU A 338 25.74 8.81 -18.20
N LEU A 339 24.97 8.63 -17.12
CA LEU A 339 24.95 9.57 -16.01
C LEU A 339 26.29 9.62 -15.26
N THR A 340 26.91 8.47 -14.99
CA THR A 340 28.21 8.40 -14.33
C THR A 340 29.34 8.94 -15.21
N GLY A 341 29.28 8.73 -16.53
CA GLY A 341 30.21 9.32 -17.51
C GLY A 341 30.12 10.85 -17.58
N LEU A 342 28.89 11.41 -17.56
CA LEU A 342 28.68 12.86 -17.47
C LEU A 342 29.22 13.45 -16.17
N ILE A 343 29.01 12.79 -15.03
CA ILE A 343 29.55 13.23 -13.73
C ILE A 343 31.09 13.16 -13.72
N ALA A 344 31.68 12.10 -14.27
CA ALA A 344 33.14 11.97 -14.38
C ALA A 344 33.76 13.06 -15.27
N LEU A 345 33.19 13.32 -16.46
CA LEU A 345 33.64 14.40 -17.34
C LEU A 345 33.53 15.79 -16.68
N LEU A 346 32.46 16.04 -15.93
CA LEU A 346 32.30 17.29 -15.17
C LEU A 346 33.36 17.40 -14.05
N LEU A 347 33.73 16.30 -13.39
CA LEU A 347 34.77 16.28 -12.36
C LEU A 347 36.20 16.45 -12.95
N ASP A 348 36.50 15.86 -14.10
CA ASP A 348 37.79 16.02 -14.78
C ASP A 348 37.97 17.44 -15.33
N ILE A 349 36.91 18.04 -15.88
CA ILE A 349 36.90 19.46 -16.25
C ILE A 349 37.12 20.31 -14.99
N PHE A 350 36.46 20.00 -13.86
CA PHE A 350 36.63 20.74 -12.61
C PHE A 350 38.06 20.65 -12.04
N TYR A 351 38.70 19.48 -12.14
CA TYR A 351 40.10 19.28 -11.72
C TYR A 351 41.10 19.99 -12.65
N SER A 352 40.76 20.16 -13.92
CA SER A 352 41.62 20.82 -14.93
C SER A 352 41.64 22.35 -14.83
N PHE A 353 40.75 22.95 -14.02
CA PHE A 353 40.65 24.40 -13.79
C PHE A 353 41.10 24.85 -12.37
N LEU A 354 41.69 23.94 -11.58
CA LEU A 354 42.22 24.16 -10.22
C LEU A 354 43.67 24.68 -10.19
#